data_AF-A0A0M8XWG9-F1
#
_entry.id   AF-A0A0M8XWG9-F1
#
_cell.length_a   1.000
_cell.length_b   1.000
_cell.length_c   1.000
_cell.angle_alpha   90.00
_cell.angle_beta   90.00
_cell.angle_gamma   90.00
#
_symmetry.space_group_name_H-M   'P 1'
#
loop_
_entity.id
_entity.type
_entity.pdbx_description
1 polymer ?
#
loop_
_entity_poly.entity_id
_entity_poly.type
_entity_poly.pdbx_seq_one_letter_code
_entity_poly.pdbx_strand_id
1 'polypeptide(L)'
;MQGYGHAHRTRFRPGVLKRDRQCRICKKAEAEEADHWPLDRKTLIAMGLDPNDPSYGRGLCHTCHSSETARFQPGGWYRDAPW
;
A
#
# COMPACT_ATOMS: atom_id res chain seq x y z
N MET A 1 13.81 -8.92 0.15
CA MET A 1 12.55 -8.66 0.89
C MET A 1 12.67 -7.31 1.56
N GLN A 2 12.09 -6.24 1.02
CA GLN A 2 12.08 -4.95 1.73
C GLN A 2 10.91 -4.98 2.72
N GLY A 3 11.16 -5.55 3.89
CA GLY A 3 10.16 -5.69 4.94
C GLY A 3 9.68 -4.32 5.42
N TYR A 4 8.36 -4.14 5.47
CA TYR A 4 7.73 -3.02 6.15
C TYR A 4 8.19 -2.99 7.61
N GLY A 5 8.98 -1.97 7.96
CA GLY A 5 9.58 -1.80 9.28
C GLY A 5 8.57 -1.46 10.38
N HIS A 6 9.07 -1.27 11.60
CA HIS A 6 8.24 -0.98 12.78
C HIS A 6 7.26 0.19 12.56
N ALA A 7 7.73 1.30 11.99
CA ALA A 7 6.92 2.49 11.72
C ALA A 7 5.73 2.22 10.77
N HIS A 8 5.88 1.29 9.82
CA HIS A 8 4.79 0.92 8.93
C HIS A 8 3.66 0.20 9.70
N ARG A 9 4.05 -0.67 10.65
CA ARG A 9 3.11 -1.44 11.46
C ARG A 9 2.42 -0.60 12.52
N THR A 10 3.14 0.37 13.10
CA THR A 10 2.64 1.15 14.25
C THR A 10 2.02 2.48 13.87
N ARG A 11 2.40 3.09 12.74
CA ARG A 11 1.88 4.39 12.29
C ARG A 11 1.14 4.32 10.97
N PHE A 12 1.80 3.85 9.92
CA PHE A 12 1.23 3.89 8.57
C PHE A 12 -0.08 3.10 8.49
N ARG A 13 -0.03 1.78 8.73
CA ARG A 13 -1.21 0.91 8.61
C ARG A 13 -2.33 1.33 9.55
N PRO A 14 -2.12 1.52 10.87
CA PRO A 14 -3.20 1.94 11.76
C PRO A 14 -3.79 3.30 11.38
N GLY A 15 -2.95 4.25 10.96
CA GLY A 15 -3.40 5.57 10.52
C GLY A 15 -4.29 5.50 9.27
N VAL A 16 -3.89 4.71 8.28
CA VAL A 16 -4.66 4.51 7.04
C VAL A 16 -5.99 3.84 7.35
N LEU A 17 -6.00 2.74 8.10
CA LEU A 17 -7.22 1.98 8.41
C LEU A 17 -8.17 2.74 9.34
N LYS A 18 -7.65 3.60 10.22
CA LYS A 18 -8.48 4.49 11.04
C LYS A 18 -9.24 5.50 10.19
N ARG A 19 -8.59 6.04 9.15
CA ARG A 19 -9.18 7.02 8.22
C ARG A 19 -10.13 6.34 7.22
N ASP A 20 -9.67 5.26 6.60
CA ASP A 20 -10.34 4.57 5.52
C ASP A 20 -10.97 3.28 6.07
N ARG A 21 -12.09 3.37 6.79
CA ARG A 21 -12.78 2.19 7.33
C ARG A 21 -13.34 1.25 6.27
N GLN A 22 -13.61 1.77 5.07
CA GLN A 22 -14.17 1.02 3.95
C GLN A 22 -13.19 0.99 2.78
N CYS A 23 -13.11 -0.15 2.10
CA CYS A 23 -12.25 -0.36 0.94
C CYS A 23 -12.39 0.78 -0.07
N ARG A 24 -11.28 1.44 -0.40
CA ARG A 24 -11.26 2.62 -1.28
C ARG A 24 -11.57 2.30 -2.74
N ILE A 25 -11.45 1.03 -3.15
CA ILE A 25 -11.76 0.56 -4.50
C ILE A 25 -13.23 0.12 -4.60
N CYS A 26 -13.61 -0.97 -3.94
CA CYS A 26 -14.92 -1.58 -4.18
C CYS A 26 -16.06 -0.96 -3.38
N LYS A 27 -15.78 -0.25 -2.28
CA LYS A 27 -16.79 0.33 -1.36
C LYS A 27 -17.80 -0.68 -0.77
N LYS A 28 -17.52 -1.99 -0.88
CA LYS A 28 -18.44 -3.06 -0.47
C LYS A 28 -18.00 -3.81 0.79
N ALA A 29 -16.71 -3.72 1.14
CA ALA A 29 -16.11 -4.39 2.28
C ALA A 29 -15.31 -3.41 3.12
N GLU A 30 -15.06 -3.77 4.38
CA GLU A 30 -14.16 -3.03 5.26
C GLU A 30 -12.73 -3.05 4.71
N ALA A 31 -11.96 -2.02 5.03
CA ALA A 31 -10.54 -2.01 4.74
C ALA A 31 -9.79 -2.78 5.83
N GLU A 32 -8.94 -3.70 5.40
CA GLU A 32 -8.12 -4.53 6.28
C GLU A 32 -6.64 -4.28 6.01
N GLU A 33 -6.29 -3.88 4.78
CA GLU A 33 -4.94 -3.66 4.30
C GLU A 33 -4.70 -2.17 4.02
N ALA A 34 -3.47 -1.72 4.24
CA ALA A 34 -3.02 -0.38 3.88
C ALA A 34 -1.99 -0.49 2.75
N ASP A 35 -2.27 0.21 1.66
CA ASP A 35 -1.45 0.21 0.44
C ASP A 35 -0.99 1.63 0.12
N HIS A 36 0.21 1.80 -0.44
CA HIS A 36 0.74 3.12 -0.81
C HIS A 36 0.02 3.68 -2.04
N TRP A 37 -0.49 4.91 -1.95
CA TRP A 37 -1.23 5.57 -3.03
C TRP A 37 -1.31 7.10 -2.80
N PRO A 38 -1.27 7.95 -3.86
CA PRO A 38 -1.09 7.62 -5.27
C PRO A 38 0.38 7.39 -5.68
N LEU A 39 1.32 7.68 -4.78
CA LEU A 39 2.73 7.45 -4.99
C LEU A 39 3.13 6.14 -4.32
N ASP A 40 3.97 5.36 -4.98
CA ASP A 40 4.55 4.18 -4.36
C ASP A 40 5.60 4.58 -3.30
N ARG A 41 5.96 3.63 -2.45
CA ARG A 41 6.93 3.84 -1.38
C ARG A 41 8.30 4.32 -1.89
N LYS A 42 8.77 3.82 -3.04
CA LYS A 42 10.08 4.20 -3.60
C LYS A 42 10.06 5.64 -4.09
N THR A 43 8.98 6.06 -4.74
CA THR A 43 8.78 7.44 -5.18
C THR A 43 8.76 8.40 -4.00
N LEU A 44 8.05 8.07 -2.91
CA LEU A 44 8.04 8.91 -1.70
C LEU A 44 9.45 9.09 -1.13
N ILE A 45 10.23 8.00 -1.03
CA ILE A 45 11.63 8.05 -0.56
C ILE A 45 12.50 8.90 -1.51
N ALA A 46 12.37 8.71 -2.83
CA ALA A 46 13.13 9.46 -3.82
C ALA A 46 12.82 10.97 -3.79
N MET A 47 11.59 11.34 -3.44
CA MET A 47 11.14 12.72 -3.25
C MET A 47 11.51 13.30 -1.87
N GLY A 48 12.13 12.52 -0.98
CA GLY A 48 12.42 12.95 0.40
C GLY A 48 11.19 13.08 1.28
N LEU A 49 10.06 12.49 0.89
CA LEU A 49 8.81 12.46 1.65
C LEU A 49 8.82 11.29 2.64
N ASP A 50 7.97 11.37 3.67
CA ASP A 50 7.83 10.31 4.67
C ASP A 50 6.98 9.15 4.10
N PRO A 51 7.57 7.97 3.80
CA PRO A 51 6.82 6.83 3.27
C PRO A 51 5.87 6.20 4.30
N ASN A 52 5.94 6.58 5.58
CA ASN A 52 5.05 6.08 6.64
C ASN A 52 3.99 7.11 7.04
N ASP A 53 3.85 8.22 6.32
CA ASP A 53 2.73 9.14 6.50
C ASP A 53 1.44 8.51 5.94
N PRO A 54 0.39 8.32 6.77
CA PRO A 54 -0.88 7.73 6.33
C PRO A 54 -1.59 8.49 5.20
N SER A 55 -1.26 9.77 4.97
CA SER A 55 -1.82 10.55 3.86
C SER A 55 -1.46 9.96 2.49
N TYR A 56 -0.33 9.25 2.38
CA TYR A 56 0.10 8.54 1.17
C TYR A 56 -0.32 7.07 1.15
N GLY A 57 -1.33 6.70 1.93
CA GLY A 57 -1.91 5.36 1.91
C GLY A 57 -3.37 5.35 1.48
N ARG A 58 -3.90 4.17 1.18
CA ARG A 58 -5.33 3.89 1.01
C ARG A 58 -5.72 2.60 1.72
N GLY A 59 -6.90 2.58 2.33
CA GLY A 59 -7.46 1.36 2.92
C GLY A 59 -8.10 0.46 1.87
N LEU A 60 -7.74 -0.83 1.82
CA LEU A 60 -8.29 -1.81 0.87
C LEU A 60 -8.78 -3.07 1.62
N CYS A 61 -9.82 -3.72 1.11
CA CYS A 61 -10.15 -5.08 1.52
C CYS A 61 -9.14 -6.07 0.94
N HIS A 62 -9.00 -7.25 1.54
CA HIS A 62 -8.01 -8.24 1.12
C HIS A 62 -8.10 -8.61 -0.36
N THR A 63 -9.32 -8.84 -0.90
CA THR A 63 -9.52 -9.19 -2.32
C THR A 63 -9.05 -8.11 -3.27
N CYS A 64 -9.38 -6.84 -3.00
CA CYS A 64 -8.94 -5.72 -3.82
C CYS A 64 -7.43 -5.52 -3.72
N HIS A 65 -6.86 -5.61 -2.52
CA HIS A 65 -5.42 -5.49 -2.31
C HIS A 65 -4.62 -6.57 -3.06
N SER A 66 -5.07 -7.82 -3.00
CA SER A 66 -4.47 -8.94 -3.75
C SER A 66 -4.55 -8.71 -5.27
N SER A 67 -5.70 -8.26 -5.78
CA SER A 67 -5.87 -7.93 -7.20
C SER A 67 -4.95 -6.79 -7.65
N GLU A 68 -4.80 -5.73 -6.87
CA GLU A 68 -3.89 -4.61 -7.16
C GLU A 68 -2.43 -5.07 -7.12
N THR A 69 -2.04 -5.87 -6.13
CA THR A 69 -0.69 -6.44 -6.04
C THR A 69 -0.39 -7.31 -7.27
N ALA A 70 -1.31 -8.17 -7.69
CA ALA A 70 -1.13 -9.00 -8.89
C ALA A 70 -0.99 -8.17 -10.17
N ARG A 71 -1.71 -7.06 -10.29
CA ARG A 71 -1.67 -6.17 -11.46
C ARG A 71 -0.40 -5.33 -11.52
N PHE A 72 0.00 -4.75 -10.40
CA PHE A 72 1.05 -3.72 -10.37
C PHE A 72 2.38 -4.22 -9.81
N GLN A 73 2.39 -5.34 -9.08
CA GLN A 73 3.56 -5.92 -8.42
C GLN A 73 3.58 -7.46 -8.58
N PRO A 74 3.55 -8.01 -9.81
CA PRO A 74 3.57 -9.46 -10.01
C PRO A 74 4.86 -10.04 -9.43
N GLY A 75 4.77 -10.64 -8.24
CA GLY A 75 5.92 -11.23 -7.57
C GLY A 75 6.43 -12.47 -8.30
N GLY A 76 7.73 -12.50 -8.60
CA GLY A 76 8.53 -13.71 -8.36
C GLY A 76 9.30 -14.36 -9.52
N TRP A 77 8.95 -14.15 -10.79
CA TRP A 77 9.72 -14.69 -11.94
C TRP A 77 10.16 -13.65 -12.97
N TYR A 78 9.67 -12.41 -12.87
CA TYR A 78 9.94 -11.36 -13.85
C TYR A 78 10.89 -10.29 -13.27
N ARG A 79 12.11 -10.70 -12.91
CA ARG A 79 13.14 -9.74 -12.47
C ARG A 79 13.81 -8.98 -13.64
N ASP A 80 13.51 -9.35 -14.89
CA ASP A 80 14.20 -8.84 -16.08
C ASP A 80 13.26 -8.29 -17.19
N ALA A 81 12.10 -7.71 -16.87
CA ALA A 81 11.33 -6.93 -17.85
C ALA A 81 11.89 -5.50 -17.93
N PRO A 82 12.26 -4.98 -19.11
CA PRO A 82 12.80 -3.64 -19.24
C PRO A 82 11.68 -2.63 -19.49
N TRP A 83 10.82 -2.31 -18.51
CA TRP A 83 10.01 -1.07 -18.51
C TRP A 83 9.69 -0.64 -17.08
#